data_AF-A0A951K1W7-F1
#
_entry.id   AF-A0A951K1W7-F1
#
_cell.length_a   1.000
_cell.length_b   1.000
_cell.length_c   1.000
_cell.angle_alpha   90.00
_cell.angle_beta   90.00
_cell.angle_gamma   90.00
#
_symmetry.space_group_name_H-M   'P 1'
#
loop_
_entity.id
_entity.type
_entity.pdbx_description
1 polymer ?
#
loop_
_entity_poly.entity_id
_entity_poly.type
_entity_poly.pdbx_seq_one_letter_code
_entity_poly.pdbx_strand_id
1 'polypeptide(L)' 'MTTSAHVDTFTIDSLPPVEQLPDVLFDLPELQYPQVLNCAEALLGDTDADRPCLISDGETWSYGQTRET' A
#
# COMPACT_ATOMS: atom_id res chain seq x y z
N MET A 1 -5.77 18.74 6.41
CA MET A 1 -6.21 17.50 5.77
C MET A 1 -5.94 17.63 4.29
N THR A 2 -5.20 16.69 3.70
CA THR A 2 -4.90 16.70 2.27
C THR A 2 -6.09 16.13 1.53
N THR A 3 -6.70 16.88 0.63
CA THR A 3 -7.85 16.41 -0.14
C THR A 3 -7.38 15.37 -1.16
N SER A 4 -7.83 14.14 -0.97
CA SER A 4 -7.67 13.07 -1.96
C SER A 4 -8.48 13.40 -3.22
N ALA A 5 -8.03 12.96 -4.40
CA ALA A 5 -8.82 13.01 -5.64
C ALA A 5 -9.96 11.98 -5.66
N HIS A 6 -10.12 11.20 -4.58
CA HIS A 6 -11.18 10.20 -4.46
C HIS A 6 -12.54 10.89 -4.31
N VAL A 7 -13.40 10.70 -5.32
CA VAL A 7 -14.78 11.22 -5.34
C VAL A 7 -15.71 10.36 -4.47
N ASP A 8 -15.35 9.11 -4.18
CA ASP A 8 -16.13 8.23 -3.31
C ASP A 8 -15.88 8.59 -1.84
N THR A 9 -16.96 8.97 -1.16
CA THR A 9 -16.94 9.35 0.25
C THR A 9 -17.52 8.27 1.16
N PHE A 10 -18.02 7.15 0.61
CA PHE A 10 -18.79 6.14 1.35
C PHE A 10 -18.10 5.68 2.64
N THR A 11 -16.81 5.37 2.54
CA THR A 11 -16.02 4.91 3.69
C THR A 11 -15.89 6.00 4.76
N ILE A 12 -15.60 7.24 4.35
CA ILE A 12 -15.41 8.39 5.26
C ILE A 12 -16.74 8.76 5.93
N ASP A 13 -17.83 8.76 5.16
CA ASP A 13 -19.18 9.11 5.65
C ASP A 13 -19.74 8.06 6.62
N SER A 14 -19.26 6.82 6.53
CA SER A 14 -19.72 5.69 7.34
C SER A 14 -18.79 5.36 8.52
N LEU A 15 -17.77 6.18 8.79
CA LEU A 15 -16.91 5.99 9.96
C LEU A 15 -17.73 6.15 11.25
N PRO A 16 -17.41 5.38 12.30
CA PRO A 16 -18.04 5.58 13.59
C PRO A 16 -17.65 6.94 14.17
N PRO A 17 -18.43 7.46 15.16
CA PRO A 17 -18.07 8.66 15.90
C PRO A 17 -16.63 8.59 16.43
N VAL A 18 -15.96 9.74 16.53
CA VAL A 18 -14.52 9.81 16.91
C VAL A 18 -14.22 9.12 18.23
N GLU A 19 -15.14 9.19 19.19
CA GLU A 19 -15.04 8.54 20.51
C GLU A 19 -15.11 7.00 20.48
N GLN A 20 -15.56 6.44 19.35
CA GLN A 20 -15.64 4.99 19.12
C GLN A 20 -14.52 4.47 18.21
N LEU A 21 -13.70 5.36 17.65
CA LEU A 21 -12.55 4.94 16.87
C LEU A 21 -11.49 4.32 17.80
N PRO A 22 -10.78 3.29 17.33
CA PRO A 22 -9.67 2.73 18.09
C PRO A 22 -8.49 3.71 18.14
N ASP A 23 -7.71 3.64 19.21
CA ASP A 23 -6.39 4.26 19.24
C ASP A 23 -5.47 3.57 18.23
N VAL A 24 -4.88 4.36 17.33
CA VAL A 24 -3.91 3.87 16.35
C VAL A 24 -2.50 4.17 16.85
N LEU A 25 -1.88 3.17 17.47
CA LEU A 25 -0.55 3.29 18.07
C LEU A 25 0.54 2.94 17.04
N PHE A 26 1.43 3.88 16.75
CA PHE A 26 2.59 3.70 15.86
C PHE A 26 3.91 3.70 16.65
N ASP A 27 3.90 3.11 17.85
CA ASP A 27 5.06 3.13 18.77
C ASP A 27 6.12 2.08 18.44
N LEU A 28 5.82 1.15 17.53
CA LEU A 28 6.78 0.12 17.11
C LEU A 28 7.89 0.73 16.24
N PRO A 29 9.16 0.33 16.44
CA PRO A 29 10.27 0.84 15.64
C PRO A 29 10.12 0.54 14.15
N GLU A 30 9.44 -0.55 13.78
CA GLU A 30 9.15 -0.93 12.40
C GLU A 30 8.10 -0.03 11.72
N LEU A 31 7.34 0.74 12.49
CA LEU A 31 6.28 1.63 12.01
C LEU A 31 6.75 3.09 11.83
N GLN A 32 8.05 3.36 11.99
CA GLN A 32 8.64 4.67 11.79
C GLN A 32 8.89 4.94 10.30
N TYR A 33 7.80 5.19 9.56
CA TYR A 33 7.85 5.46 8.12
C TYR A 33 8.30 6.91 7.81
N PRO A 34 8.94 7.15 6.65
CA PRO A 34 9.20 8.50 6.16
C PRO A 34 7.90 9.26 5.87
N GLN A 35 7.97 10.60 5.85
CA GLN A 35 6.81 11.46 5.59
C GLN A 35 6.11 11.15 4.25
N VAL A 36 6.88 10.68 3.26
CA VAL A 36 6.39 10.20 1.99
C VAL A 36 7.08 8.86 1.71
N LEU A 37 6.27 7.84 1.45
CA LEU A 37 6.73 6.51 1.08
C LEU A 37 6.11 6.13 -0.27
N ASN A 38 6.93 5.62 -1.19
CA ASN A 38 6.40 4.98 -2.38
C ASN A 38 6.03 3.53 -2.04
N CYS A 39 4.72 3.23 -2.00
CA CYS A 39 4.23 1.90 -1.68
C CYS A 39 4.75 0.82 -2.64
N ALA A 40 4.95 1.15 -3.92
CA ALA A 40 5.49 0.20 -4.89
C ALA A 40 6.95 -0.14 -4.60
N GLU A 41 7.77 0.86 -4.25
CA GLU A 41 9.16 0.61 -3.87
C GLU A 41 9.24 -0.26 -2.60
N ALA A 42 8.47 0.08 -1.57
CA ALA A 42 8.44 -0.69 -0.32
C ALA A 42 7.95 -2.12 -0.53
N LEU A 43 6.96 -2.33 -1.40
CA LEU A 43 6.39 -3.65 -1.70
C LEU A 43 7.31 -4.50 -2.60
N LEU A 44 8.06 -3.88 -3.51
CA LEU A 44 8.87 -4.55 -4.54
C LEU A 44 10.38 -4.56 -4.23
N GLY A 45 10.81 -3.99 -3.10
CA GLY A 45 12.21 -3.69 -2.80
C GLY A 45 13.09 -4.92 -2.53
N ASP A 46 12.60 -5.89 -1.75
CA ASP A 46 13.39 -7.05 -1.28
C ASP A 46 12.89 -8.38 -1.86
N THR A 47 12.10 -8.36 -2.94
CA THR A 47 11.55 -9.58 -3.51
C THR A 47 12.54 -10.23 -4.49
N ASP A 48 12.64 -11.56 -4.43
CA ASP A 48 13.34 -12.38 -5.42
C ASP A 48 12.87 -12.03 -6.84
N ALA A 49 13.81 -11.61 -7.70
CA ALA A 49 13.53 -11.14 -9.04
C ALA A 49 12.89 -12.21 -9.93
N ASP A 50 13.15 -13.50 -9.67
CA ASP A 50 12.59 -14.62 -10.44
C ASP A 50 11.23 -15.09 -9.92
N ARG A 51 10.79 -14.57 -8.76
CA ARG A 51 9.50 -14.97 -8.17
C ARG A 51 8.33 -14.46 -9.02
N PRO A 52 7.34 -15.30 -9.37
CA PRO A 52 6.16 -14.87 -10.13
C PRO A 52 5.29 -13.92 -9.29
N CYS A 53 4.82 -12.83 -9.90
CA CYS A 53 4.01 -11.78 -9.27
C CYS A 53 2.65 -11.55 -9.96
N LEU A 54 2.55 -11.84 -11.26
CA LEU A 54 1.31 -11.70 -12.04
C LEU A 54 1.16 -12.91 -12.93
N ILE A 55 0.02 -13.60 -12.82
CA ILE A 55 -0.29 -14.81 -13.59
C ILE A 55 -1.56 -14.54 -14.38
N SER A 56 -1.49 -14.76 -15.68
CA SER A 56 -2.61 -14.68 -16.62
C SER A 56 -2.64 -15.93 -17.51
N ASP A 57 -3.65 -16.03 -18.37
CA ASP A 57 -3.78 -17.16 -19.29
C ASP A 57 -2.63 -17.26 -20.31
N GLY A 58 -2.08 -16.12 -20.75
CA GLY A 58 -1.05 -16.06 -21.78
C GLY A 58 0.37 -15.86 -21.27
N GLU A 59 0.55 -15.38 -20.05
CA GLU A 59 1.87 -15.03 -19.51
C GLU A 59 1.92 -15.01 -17.98
N THR A 60 3.11 -15.26 -17.46
CA THR A 60 3.46 -15.06 -16.06
C THR A 60 4.61 -14.06 -16.00
N TRP A 61 4.46 -13.02 -15.20
CA TRP A 61 5.51 -12.04 -14.95
C TRP A 61 6.15 -12.29 -13.60
N SER A 62 7.47 -12.13 -13.54
CA SER A 62 8.23 -12.08 -12.31
C SER A 62 8.33 -10.65 -11.75
N TYR A 63 8.66 -10.53 -10.47
CA TYR A 63 8.93 -9.24 -9.85
C TYR A 63 10.05 -8.45 -10.56
N GLY A 64 11.07 -9.14 -11.10
CA GLY A 64 12.12 -8.52 -11.90
C GLY A 64 11.58 -7.82 -13.16
N GLN A 65 10.72 -8.49 -13.91
CA GLN A 65 10.15 -7.96 -15.16
C GLN A 65 9.31 -6.70 -14.94
N THR A 66 8.64 -6.58 -13.79
CA THR A 66 7.85 -5.37 -13.45
C THR A 66 8.69 -4.13 -13.15
N ARG A 67 9.97 -4.29 -12.79
CA ARG A 67 10.86 -3.18 -12.45
C ARG A 67 11.55 -2.54 -13.65
N GLU A 68 11.53 -3.20 -14.80
CA GLU A 68 12.22 -2.77 -16.04
C GLU A 68 11.33 -1.95 -16.99
N THR A 69 10.06 -1.73 -16.64
CA THR A 69 9.07 -0.96 -17.44
C THR A 69 8.90 0.45 -16.89
#